data_AF-A0A3C1Q7T6-F1
#
_entry.id   AF-A0A3C1Q7T6-F1
#
_cell.length_a   1.000
_cell.length_b   1.000
_cell.length_c   1.000
_cell.angle_alpha   90.00
_cell.angle_beta   90.00
_cell.angle_gamma   90.00
#
_symmetry.space_group_name_H-M   'P 1'
#
loop_
_entity.id
_entity.type
_entity.pdbx_description
1 polymer ?
#
loop_
_entity_poly.entity_id
_entity_poly.type
_entity_poly.pdbx_seq_one_letter_code
_entity_poly.pdbx_strand_id
1 'polypeptide(L)' 'MTGDDRVRGYVHAVMRNLYLKNEYRQQVAEDLTAHIAEAIRERSIDEVLEDLGHPRKIAAEIMEAYEDDCDRMGFLML' A
#
# COMPACT_ATOMS: atom_id res chain seq x y z
N MET A 1 12.91 -13.93 8.69
CA MET A 1 11.84 -12.93 8.50
C MET A 1 10.53 -13.62 8.81
N THR A 2 9.74 -13.06 9.72
CA THR A 2 8.38 -13.54 10.01
C THR A 2 7.42 -13.11 8.91
N GLY A 3 6.20 -13.67 8.89
CA GLY A 3 5.14 -13.24 7.97
C GLY A 3 4.86 -11.74 8.06
N ASP A 4 4.82 -11.21 9.28
CA ASP A 4 4.62 -9.79 9.57
C ASP A 4 5.72 -8.89 8.99
N ASP A 5 6.99 -9.34 9.00
CA ASP A 5 8.09 -8.59 8.40
C ASP A 5 7.92 -8.43 6.89
N ARG A 6 7.36 -9.46 6.23
CA ARG A 6 7.13 -9.47 4.78
C ARG A 6 5.99 -8.52 4.39
N VAL A 7 4.86 -8.60 5.09
CA VAL A 7 3.73 -7.70 4.88
C VAL A 7 4.16 -6.25 5.10
N ARG A 8 4.87 -5.98 6.20
CA ARG A 8 5.41 -4.64 6.49
C ARG A 8 6.36 -4.15 5.41
N GLY A 9 7.25 -5.01 4.92
CA GLY A 9 8.16 -4.70 3.82
C GLY A 9 7.43 -4.34 2.53
N TYR A 10 6.38 -5.11 2.21
CA TYR A 10 5.54 -4.86 1.03
C TYR A 10 4.79 -3.53 1.14
N VAL A 11 4.08 -3.30 2.24
CA VAL A 11 3.33 -2.06 2.48
C VAL A 11 4.25 -0.85 2.41
N HIS A 12 5.43 -0.92 3.04
CA HIS A 12 6.41 0.15 2.96
C HIS A 12 6.92 0.40 1.53
N ALA A 13 7.09 -0.65 0.72
CA ALA A 13 7.43 -0.52 -0.69
C ALA A 13 6.32 0.16 -1.51
N VAL A 14 5.05 -0.15 -1.24
CA VAL A 14 3.90 0.57 -1.85
C VAL A 14 3.94 2.04 -1.43
N MET A 15 4.07 2.32 -0.14
CA MET A 15 4.07 3.69 0.39
C MET A 15 5.17 4.56 -0.23
N ARG A 16 6.36 4.00 -0.50
CA ARG A 16 7.46 4.72 -1.16
C ARG A 16 7.11 5.26 -2.55
N ASN A 17 6.10 4.70 -3.20
CA ASN A 17 5.64 5.11 -4.53
C ASN A 17 4.36 5.97 -4.49
N LEU A 18 3.82 6.27 -3.30
CA LEU A 18 2.65 7.15 -3.14
C LEU A 18 3.04 8.61 -2.97
N TYR A 19 2.22 9.49 -3.53
CA TYR A 19 2.37 10.95 -3.46
C TYR A 19 1.18 11.60 -2.76
N LEU A 20 0.95 11.19 -1.51
CA LEU A 20 -0.14 11.69 -0.65
C LEU A 20 0.42 12.48 0.55
N LYS A 21 -0.40 13.34 1.18
CA LYS A 21 -0.06 13.92 2.49
C LYS A 21 0.10 12.83 3.54
N ASN A 22 0.88 13.10 4.58
CA ASN A 22 1.22 12.11 5.60
C ASN A 22 0.00 11.45 6.26
N GLU A 23 -1.07 12.20 6.51
CA GLU A 23 -2.31 11.68 7.08
C GLU A 23 -2.96 10.61 6.18
N TYR A 24 -3.04 10.87 4.87
CA TYR A 24 -3.57 9.91 3.90
C TYR A 24 -2.62 8.75 3.65
N ARG A 25 -1.29 8.98 3.67
CA ARG A 25 -0.31 7.89 3.59
C ARG A 25 -0.46 6.91 4.75
N GLN A 26 -0.69 7.43 5.96
CA GLN A 26 -0.91 6.59 7.13
C GLN A 26 -2.20 5.79 6.99
N GLN A 27 -3.28 6.43 6.59
CA GLN A 27 -4.56 5.76 6.35
C GLN A 27 -4.43 4.63 5.31
N VAL A 28 -3.80 4.90 4.16
CA VAL A 28 -3.60 3.89 3.12
C VAL A 28 -2.71 2.74 3.63
N ALA A 29 -1.69 3.02 4.44
CA ALA A 29 -0.85 1.97 5.02
C ALA A 29 -1.64 1.07 5.98
N GLU A 30 -2.49 1.65 6.81
CA GLU A 30 -3.38 0.92 7.73
C GLU A 30 -4.39 0.07 6.97
N ASP A 31 -5.06 0.66 5.97
CA ASP A 31 -6.04 -0.02 5.14
C ASP A 31 -5.42 -1.17 4.34
N LEU A 32 -4.26 -0.95 3.71
CA LEU A 32 -3.56 -1.99 2.95
C LEU A 32 -3.09 -3.12 3.86
N THR A 33 -2.60 -2.80 5.06
CA THR A 33 -2.19 -3.81 6.05
C THR A 33 -3.39 -4.64 6.49
N ALA A 34 -4.55 -4.02 6.74
CA ALA A 34 -5.77 -4.71 7.13
C ALA A 34 -6.29 -5.64 6.02
N HIS A 35 -6.29 -5.18 4.76
CA HIS A 35 -6.68 -6.00 3.61
C HIS A 35 -5.78 -7.23 3.44
N ILE A 36 -4.46 -7.06 3.57
CA ILE A 36 -3.52 -8.19 3.51
C ILE A 36 -3.78 -9.12 4.70
N ALA A 37 -3.94 -8.60 5.91
CA ALA A 37 -4.19 -9.37 7.12
C ALA A 37 -5.48 -10.21 7.04
N GLU A 38 -6.52 -9.70 6.39
CA GLU A 38 -7.75 -10.46 6.14
C GLU A 38 -7.51 -11.55 5.11
N ALA A 39 -6.87 -11.23 3.98
CA ALA A 39 -6.61 -12.18 2.90
C ALA A 39 -5.74 -13.37 3.34
N ILE A 40 -4.79 -13.16 4.26
CA ILE A 40 -3.91 -14.21 4.77
C ILE A 40 -4.60 -15.16 5.76
N ARG A 41 -5.84 -14.88 6.18
CA ARG A 41 -6.64 -15.84 6.97
C ARG A 41 -7.09 -17.03 6.13
N GLU A 42 -7.26 -16.81 4.84
CA GLU A 42 -7.80 -17.81 3.90
C GLU A 42 -6.71 -18.38 2.98
N ARG A 43 -5.61 -17.65 2.78
CA ARG A 43 -4.53 -17.97 1.84
C ARG A 43 -3.16 -17.76 2.46
N SER A 44 -2.11 -18.31 1.85
CA SER A 44 -0.74 -18.05 2.31
C SER A 44 -0.30 -16.62 2.00
N ILE A 45 0.67 -16.10 2.77
CA ILE A 45 1.26 -14.77 2.52
C ILE A 45 1.87 -14.70 1.11
N ASP A 46 2.47 -15.78 0.63
CA ASP A 46 3.06 -15.83 -0.72
C ASP A 46 1.99 -15.63 -1.80
N GLU A 47 0.88 -16.37 -1.74
CA GLU A 47 -0.22 -16.25 -2.69
C GLU A 47 -0.85 -14.85 -2.66
N VAL A 48 -1.06 -14.28 -1.47
CA VAL A 48 -1.65 -12.94 -1.34
C VAL A 48 -0.74 -11.87 -1.93
N LEU A 49 0.57 -11.93 -1.67
CA LEU A 49 1.51 -10.95 -2.21
C LEU A 49 1.75 -11.12 -3.71
N GLU A 50 1.68 -12.35 -4.23
CA GLU A 50 1.73 -12.63 -5.66
C GLU A 50 0.49 -12.08 -6.40
N ASP A 51 -0.70 -12.26 -5.81
CA ASP A 51 -1.99 -11.76 -6.31
C ASP A 51 -2.03 -10.22 -6.36
N LEU A 52 -1.53 -9.55 -5.32
CA LEU A 52 -1.36 -8.09 -5.30
C LEU A 52 -0.31 -7.61 -6.33
N GLY A 53 0.65 -8.46 -6.68
CA GLY A 53 1.68 -8.14 -7.67
C GLY A 53 2.66 -7.06 -7.21
N HIS A 54 3.23 -6.33 -8.16
CA HIS A 54 4.36 -5.43 -7.88
C HIS A 54 3.92 -4.19 -7.06
N PRO A 55 4.62 -3.81 -5.98
CA PRO A 55 4.24 -2.67 -5.12
C PRO A 55 3.98 -1.35 -5.86
N ARG A 56 4.75 -1.09 -6.92
CA ARG A 56 4.59 0.08 -7.78
C ARG A 56 3.24 0.11 -8.53
N LYS A 57 2.71 -1.07 -8.92
CA LYS A 57 1.42 -1.19 -9.60
C LYS A 57 0.29 -0.86 -8.63
N ILE A 58 0.32 -1.44 -7.44
CA ILE A 58 -0.64 -1.12 -6.37
C ILE A 58 -0.59 0.36 -6.01
N ALA A 59 0.60 0.95 -5.90
CA ALA A 59 0.72 2.38 -5.66
C ALA A 59 0.06 3.21 -6.78
N ALA A 60 0.22 2.82 -8.05
CA ALA A 60 -0.43 3.51 -9.17
C ALA A 60 -1.96 3.38 -9.12
N GLU A 61 -2.48 2.19 -8.85
CA GLU A 61 -3.93 1.93 -8.70
C GLU A 61 -4.53 2.73 -7.54
N ILE A 62 -3.80 2.83 -6.42
CA ILE A 62 -4.19 3.69 -5.30
C ILE A 62 -4.22 5.15 -5.76
N MET A 63 -3.17 5.64 -6.43
CA MET A 63 -3.11 7.05 -6.89
C MET A 63 -4.20 7.39 -7.91
N GLU A 64 -4.59 6.45 -8.78
CA GLU A 64 -5.71 6.60 -9.72
C GLU A 64 -7.03 6.84 -8.98
N ALA A 65 -7.25 6.17 -7.84
CA ALA A 65 -8.42 6.42 -6.99
C ALA A 65 -8.43 7.82 -6.35
N TYR A 66 -7.31 8.55 -6.38
CA TYR A 66 -7.16 9.92 -5.87
C TYR A 66 -6.92 10.95 -6.99
N GLU A 67 -7.01 10.58 -8.27
CA GLU A 67 -6.59 11.44 -9.41
C GLU A 67 -7.29 12.81 -9.42
N ASP A 68 -8.56 12.88 -8.99
CA ASP A 68 -9.33 14.12 -8.94
C ASP A 68 -9.25 14.86 -7.58
N ASP A 69 -8.56 14.32 -6.57
CA ASP A 69 -8.53 14.86 -5.21
C ASP A 69 -7.19 15.53 -4.88
N CYS A 70 -6.97 16.70 -5.50
CA CYS A 70 -5.77 17.53 -5.30
C CYS A 70 -5.50 17.88 -3.84
N ASP A 71 -6.53 17.93 -2.99
CA ASP A 71 -6.38 18.25 -1.56
C ASP A 71 -5.67 17.14 -0.78
N ARG A 72 -5.64 15.91 -1.31
CA ARG A 72 -4.99 14.75 -0.66
C ARG A 72 -3.55 14.53 -1.13
N MET A 73 -3.17 15.16 -2.22
CA MET A 73 -1.84 15.05 -2.82
C MET A 73 -0.77 15.68 -1.93
N GLY A 74 0.35 14.98 -1.78
CA GLY A 74 1.52 15.50 -1.09
C GLY A 74 2.40 16.32 -2.04
N PHE A 75 2.88 17.49 -1.61
CA PHE A 75 3.88 18.24 -2.37
C PHE A 75 5.24 17.53 -2.31
N LEU A 76 5.79 17.19 -3.48
CA LEU A 76 7.19 16.85 -3.64
C LEU A 76 8.00 18.14 -3.47
N MET A 77 8.51 18.40 -2.26
CA MET A 77 9.67 19.27 -2.14
C MET A 77 10.86 18.46 -2.68
N LEU A 78 11.20 18.73 -3.95
CA LEU A 78 12.48 18.36 -4.56
C LEU A 78 13.63 19.05 -3.82
#